data_AF-A0A1Q6CMM4-F1
#
_entry.id   AF-A0A1Q6CMM4-F1
#
_cell.length_a   1.000
_cell.length_b   1.000
_cell.length_c   1.000
_cell.angle_alpha   90.00
_cell.angle_beta   90.00
_cell.angle_gamma   90.00
#
_symmetry.space_group_name_H-M   'P 1'
#
loop_
_entity.id
_entity.type
_entity.pdbx_description
1 polymer ?
#
loop_
_entity_poly.entity_id
_entity_poly.type
_entity_poly.pdbx_seq_one_letter_code
_entity_poly.pdbx_strand_id
1 'polypeptide(L)'
;MTKIQRHKRTQVHHESEHKFIYDPNKVTNWYPIAVHNFNWIAAIDAWDYCDPALLSEMIAEHNIPEELKPIVSDIISGRRQQNKKAASKLKIDPKERLYIALYTIDIRSIIEQLMSKNTVPDYFEIANNMRKEPIELLNSYRKNLIEFDKDTAENAGISVSSLKNLVKDLKTKLHNYPEI
;
A
#
# COMPACT_ATOMS: atom_id res chain seq x y z
N MET A 1 29.43 31.85 59.21
CA MET A 1 29.80 31.31 57.89
C MET A 1 29.10 29.97 57.71
N THR A 2 27.93 29.97 57.07
CA THR A 2 27.06 28.79 56.98
C THR A 2 26.97 28.36 55.52
N LYS A 3 27.45 27.15 55.23
CA LYS A 3 27.53 26.58 53.88
C LYS A 3 26.13 26.19 53.37
N ILE A 4 25.82 26.66 52.17
CA ILE A 4 24.63 26.32 51.38
C ILE A 4 24.77 24.88 50.87
N GLN A 5 23.88 23.97 51.27
CA GLN A 5 23.71 22.65 50.63
C GLN A 5 22.58 22.71 49.61
N ARG A 6 22.95 22.77 48.32
CA ARG A 6 22.03 22.62 47.18
C ARG A 6 21.48 21.19 47.15
N HIS A 7 20.19 21.04 47.37
CA HIS A 7 19.47 19.80 47.05
C HIS A 7 19.26 19.72 45.53
N LYS A 8 20.03 18.84 44.88
CA LYS A 8 19.66 18.30 43.56
C LYS A 8 18.67 17.17 43.81
N ARG A 9 17.41 17.32 43.37
CA ARG A 9 16.49 16.19 43.23
C ARG A 9 15.99 16.12 41.79
N THR A 10 16.57 15.13 41.12
CA THR A 10 16.29 14.46 39.87
C THR A 10 14.85 14.60 39.37
N GLN A 11 14.69 15.18 38.17
CA GLN A 11 13.49 14.97 37.36
C GLN A 11 13.44 13.50 36.94
N VAL A 12 12.41 12.79 37.37
CA VAL A 12 12.07 11.48 36.82
C VAL A 12 11.37 11.75 35.49
N HIS A 13 12.12 11.63 34.40
CA HIS A 13 11.52 11.50 33.08
C HIS A 13 10.69 10.21 33.08
N HIS A 14 9.37 10.35 33.15
CA HIS A 14 8.47 9.27 32.82
C HIS A 14 8.49 9.15 31.30
N GLU A 15 9.50 8.46 30.76
CA GLU A 15 9.44 7.92 29.41
C GLU A 15 8.33 6.88 29.41
N SER A 16 7.12 7.31 29.04
CA SER A 16 6.09 6.40 28.59
C SER A 16 6.60 5.75 27.32
N GLU A 17 7.24 4.58 27.47
CA GLU A 17 7.43 3.64 26.38
C GLU A 17 6.06 3.35 25.79
N HIS A 18 5.70 4.09 24.74
CA HIS A 18 4.65 3.69 23.82
C HIS A 18 5.13 2.40 23.14
N LYS A 19 4.93 1.27 23.82
CA LYS A 19 4.95 -0.03 23.18
C LYS A 19 3.88 0.02 22.10
N PHE A 20 4.32 0.13 20.85
CA PHE A 20 3.48 -0.12 19.70
C PHE A 20 2.93 -1.55 19.85
N ILE A 21 1.68 -1.65 20.28
CA ILE A 21 0.96 -2.92 20.31
C ILE A 21 0.76 -3.31 18.84
N TYR A 22 1.54 -4.28 18.39
CA TYR A 22 1.36 -4.96 17.12
C TYR A 22 -0.03 -5.61 17.12
N ASP A 23 -0.92 -5.06 16.31
CA ASP A 23 -2.24 -5.63 16.02
C ASP A 23 -2.20 -6.22 14.61
N PRO A 24 -2.16 -7.55 14.47
CA PRO A 24 -2.09 -8.22 13.16
C PRO A 24 -3.33 -7.99 12.27
N ASN A 25 -4.37 -7.31 12.79
CA ASN A 25 -5.58 -6.95 12.04
C ASN A 25 -5.64 -5.46 11.63
N LYS A 26 -4.64 -4.64 11.95
CA LYS A 26 -4.59 -3.23 11.55
C LYS A 26 -3.94 -3.07 10.17
N VAL A 27 -4.77 -2.69 9.21
CA VAL A 27 -4.41 -2.28 7.85
C VAL A 27 -3.52 -1.04 7.90
N THR A 28 -2.21 -1.20 8.11
CA THR A 28 -1.12 -0.27 7.70
C THR A 28 0.24 -0.81 8.21
N ASN A 29 0.62 -1.99 7.76
CA ASN A 29 2.02 -2.40 7.82
C ASN A 29 2.37 -3.08 6.49
N TRP A 30 2.24 -2.30 5.42
CA TRP A 30 2.86 -2.69 4.16
C TRP A 30 4.36 -2.76 4.41
N TYR A 31 4.98 -3.89 4.09
CA TYR A 31 6.40 -4.14 4.32
C TYR A 31 7.20 -2.95 3.73
N PRO A 32 7.91 -2.16 4.57
CA PRO A 32 8.48 -0.88 4.12
C PRO A 32 9.37 -1.06 2.89
N ILE A 33 10.18 -2.12 2.89
CA ILE A 33 11.09 -2.46 1.79
C ILE A 33 10.35 -2.80 0.50
N ALA A 34 9.26 -3.57 0.57
CA ALA A 34 8.47 -3.94 -0.61
C ALA A 34 7.78 -2.70 -1.23
N VAL A 35 7.32 -1.76 -0.41
CA VAL A 35 6.76 -0.49 -0.89
C VAL A 35 7.84 0.38 -1.52
N HIS A 36 9.04 0.45 -0.93
CA HIS A 36 10.17 1.18 -1.51
C HIS A 36 10.59 0.62 -2.88
N ASN A 37 10.45 -0.70 -3.08
CA ASN A 37 10.78 -1.38 -4.32
C ASN A 37 9.57 -1.61 -5.25
N PHE A 38 8.45 -0.91 -5.03
CA PHE A 38 7.21 -1.12 -5.80
C PHE A 38 7.42 -1.04 -7.31
N ASN A 39 8.22 -0.08 -7.81
CA ASN A 39 8.46 0.07 -9.25
C ASN A 39 9.15 -1.17 -9.86
N TRP A 40 10.04 -1.83 -9.11
CA TRP A 40 10.64 -3.10 -9.54
C TRP A 40 9.61 -4.24 -9.57
N ILE A 41 8.73 -4.29 -8.58
CA ILE A 41 7.65 -5.29 -8.52
C ILE A 41 6.68 -5.10 -9.70
N ALA A 42 6.30 -3.85 -9.99
CA ALA A 42 5.48 -3.48 -11.14
C ALA A 42 6.13 -3.85 -12.47
N ALA A 43 7.43 -3.58 -12.62
CA ALA A 43 8.18 -3.90 -13.83
C ALA A 43 8.32 -5.41 -14.06
N ILE A 44 8.58 -6.19 -13.01
CA ILE A 44 8.66 -7.66 -13.09
C ILE A 44 7.28 -8.25 -13.41
N ASP A 45 6.21 -7.74 -12.78
CA ASP A 45 4.84 -8.17 -13.09
C ASP A 45 4.47 -7.89 -14.56
N ALA A 46 4.76 -6.68 -15.05
CA ALA A 46 4.52 -6.34 -16.45
C ALA A 46 5.26 -7.30 -17.40
N TRP A 47 6.52 -7.65 -17.07
CA TRP A 47 7.30 -8.62 -17.84
C TRP A 47 6.66 -10.01 -17.83
N ASP A 48 6.17 -10.49 -16.68
CA ASP A 48 5.48 -11.79 -16.59
C ASP A 48 4.25 -11.84 -17.51
N TYR A 49 3.62 -10.69 -17.76
CA TYR A 49 2.50 -10.53 -18.69
C TYR A 49 2.91 -10.03 -20.09
N CYS A 50 4.13 -10.35 -20.52
CA CYS A 50 4.64 -10.10 -21.86
C CYS A 50 4.89 -8.63 -22.24
N ASP A 51 5.03 -7.72 -21.27
CA ASP A 51 5.47 -6.34 -21.50
C ASP A 51 6.85 -6.09 -20.87
N PRO A 52 7.94 -6.12 -21.67
CA PRO A 52 9.29 -5.94 -21.14
C PRO A 52 9.69 -4.48 -20.94
N ALA A 53 8.87 -3.50 -21.35
CA ALA A 53 9.30 -2.10 -21.48
C ALA A 53 9.76 -1.52 -20.14
N LEU A 54 8.91 -1.63 -19.10
CA LEU A 54 9.23 -1.11 -17.76
C LEU A 54 10.45 -1.79 -17.15
N LEU A 55 10.59 -3.12 -17.30
CA LEU A 55 11.74 -3.83 -16.75
C LEU A 55 13.05 -3.44 -17.44
N SER A 56 13.00 -3.22 -18.76
CA SER A 56 14.15 -2.75 -19.51
C SER A 56 14.59 -1.35 -19.06
N GLU A 57 13.65 -0.44 -18.87
CA GLU A 57 13.91 0.92 -18.36
C GLU A 57 14.51 0.88 -16.95
N MET A 58 13.89 0.11 -16.05
CA MET A 58 14.38 -0.05 -14.66
C MET A 58 15.81 -0.58 -14.59
N ILE A 59 16.16 -1.58 -15.43
CA ILE A 59 17.52 -2.12 -15.49
C ILE A 59 18.52 -1.10 -16.05
N ALA A 60 18.10 -0.26 -16.99
CA ALA A 60 18.96 0.75 -17.59
C ALA A 60 19.24 1.93 -16.64
N GLU A 61 18.24 2.34 -15.85
CA GLU A 61 18.27 3.59 -15.09
C GLU A 61 18.55 3.40 -13.59
N HIS A 62 18.33 2.20 -13.05
CA HIS A 62 18.37 1.96 -11.62
C HIS A 62 19.17 0.70 -11.25
N ASN A 63 19.82 0.75 -10.07
CA ASN A 63 20.45 -0.43 -9.50
C ASN A 63 19.38 -1.46 -9.08
N ILE A 64 19.58 -2.71 -9.48
CA ILE A 64 18.70 -3.82 -9.07
C ILE A 64 18.88 -4.05 -7.55
N PRO A 65 17.80 -4.02 -6.74
CA PRO A 65 17.86 -4.38 -5.32
C PRO A 65 18.44 -5.77 -5.12
N GLU A 66 19.30 -5.94 -4.11
CA GLU A 66 20.01 -7.21 -3.88
C GLU A 66 19.06 -8.41 -3.80
N GLU A 67 17.89 -8.23 -3.18
CA GLU A 67 16.89 -9.27 -3.01
C GLU A 67 16.21 -9.69 -4.32
N LEU A 68 16.20 -8.81 -5.33
CA LEU A 68 15.57 -9.07 -6.63
C LEU A 68 16.56 -9.53 -7.71
N LYS A 69 17.88 -9.42 -7.46
CA LYS A 69 18.90 -9.92 -8.40
C LYS A 69 18.69 -11.38 -8.83
N PRO A 70 18.31 -12.32 -7.94
CA PRO A 70 18.03 -13.70 -8.36
C PRO A 70 16.91 -13.78 -9.40
N ILE A 71 15.82 -13.03 -9.20
CA ILE A 71 14.67 -13.00 -10.12
C ILE A 71 15.06 -12.40 -11.47
N VAL A 72 15.76 -11.26 -11.47
CA VAL A 72 16.21 -10.62 -12.72
C VAL A 72 17.21 -11.51 -13.45
N SER A 73 18.10 -12.20 -12.72
CA SER A 73 19.02 -13.18 -13.30
C SER A 73 18.27 -14.37 -13.94
N ASP A 74 17.20 -14.86 -13.30
CA ASP A 74 16.35 -15.92 -13.86
C ASP A 74 15.60 -15.46 -15.11
N ILE A 75 15.18 -14.19 -15.18
CA ILE A 75 14.59 -13.60 -16.37
C ILE A 75 15.61 -13.52 -17.51
N ILE A 76 16.80 -12.97 -17.25
CA ILE A 76 17.87 -12.79 -18.26
C ILE A 76 18.37 -14.14 -18.79
N SER A 77 18.53 -15.12 -17.91
CA SER A 77 18.96 -16.48 -18.29
C SER A 77 17.85 -17.31 -18.95
N GLY A 78 16.61 -16.83 -18.96
CA GLY A 78 15.45 -17.55 -19.47
C GLY A 78 14.98 -18.71 -18.60
N ARG A 79 15.39 -18.78 -17.33
CA ARG A 79 14.84 -19.76 -16.37
C ARG A 79 13.41 -19.40 -15.97
N ARG A 80 13.12 -18.12 -15.77
CA ARG A 80 11.74 -17.60 -15.64
C ARG A 80 11.19 -17.35 -17.04
N GLN A 81 9.91 -17.67 -17.26
CA GLN A 81 9.25 -17.55 -18.56
C GLN A 81 7.98 -16.73 -18.43
N GLN A 82 7.71 -15.88 -19.42
CA GLN A 82 6.50 -15.05 -19.45
C GLN A 82 5.24 -15.91 -19.62
N ASN A 83 4.15 -15.48 -18.99
CA ASN A 83 2.86 -16.16 -19.02
C ASN A 83 1.97 -15.67 -20.18
N LYS A 84 2.33 -16.08 -21.40
CA LYS A 84 1.62 -15.71 -22.65
C LYS A 84 0.11 -15.99 -22.60
N LYS A 85 -0.30 -17.07 -21.93
CA LYS A 85 -1.72 -17.46 -21.81
C LYS A 85 -2.51 -16.53 -20.89
N ALA A 86 -1.88 -15.99 -19.85
CA ALA A 86 -2.51 -15.04 -18.97
C ALA A 86 -2.48 -13.62 -19.58
N ALA A 87 -1.39 -13.25 -20.24
CA ALA A 87 -1.24 -11.98 -20.95
C ALA A 87 -2.35 -11.75 -21.99
N SER A 88 -2.69 -12.77 -22.79
CA SER A 88 -3.74 -12.65 -23.82
C SER A 88 -5.16 -12.44 -23.28
N LYS A 89 -5.37 -12.60 -21.98
CA LYS A 89 -6.68 -12.44 -21.32
C LYS A 89 -6.82 -11.11 -20.60
N LEU A 90 -5.79 -10.26 -20.63
CA LEU A 90 -5.80 -9.01 -19.92
C LEU A 90 -6.70 -7.99 -20.61
N LYS A 91 -7.41 -7.23 -19.77
CA LYS A 91 -8.19 -6.07 -20.19
C LYS A 91 -7.45 -4.75 -19.98
N ILE A 92 -6.46 -4.77 -19.10
CA ILE A 92 -5.61 -3.63 -18.76
C ILE A 92 -4.20 -3.96 -19.22
N ASP A 93 -3.52 -2.98 -19.78
CA ASP A 93 -2.14 -3.12 -20.20
C ASP A 93 -1.27 -3.57 -19.02
N PRO A 94 -0.37 -4.57 -19.20
CA PRO A 94 0.47 -5.10 -18.14
C PRO A 94 1.16 -4.04 -17.28
N LYS A 95 1.72 -3.01 -17.92
CA LYS A 95 2.42 -1.88 -17.27
C LYS A 95 1.55 -1.05 -16.33
N GLU A 96 0.22 -1.06 -16.46
CA GLU A 96 -0.69 -0.20 -15.70
C GLU A 96 -1.35 -0.93 -14.52
N ARG A 97 -1.38 -2.27 -14.56
CA ARG A 97 -2.20 -3.09 -13.65
C ARG A 97 -1.91 -2.86 -12.18
N LEU A 98 -0.64 -2.92 -11.79
CA LEU A 98 -0.27 -2.74 -10.39
C LEU A 98 -0.35 -1.28 -9.95
N TYR A 99 -0.22 -0.31 -10.86
CA TYR A 99 -0.43 1.11 -10.55
C TYR A 99 -1.90 1.42 -10.27
N ILE A 100 -2.84 0.86 -11.04
CA ILE A 100 -4.27 0.98 -10.76
C ILE A 100 -4.60 0.37 -9.39
N ALA A 101 -4.02 -0.80 -9.07
CA ALA A 101 -4.18 -1.41 -7.77
C ALA A 101 -3.66 -0.53 -6.63
N LEU A 102 -2.44 0.04 -6.79
CA LEU A 102 -1.82 0.92 -5.80
C LEU A 102 -2.67 2.19 -5.58
N TYR A 103 -3.06 2.87 -6.66
CA TYR A 103 -3.95 4.04 -6.59
C TYR A 103 -5.25 3.72 -5.83
N THR A 104 -5.84 2.56 -6.12
CA THR A 104 -7.06 2.10 -5.43
C THR A 104 -6.81 1.91 -3.94
N ILE A 105 -5.70 1.30 -3.56
CA ILE A 105 -5.31 1.11 -2.15
C ILE A 105 -5.13 2.45 -1.45
N ASP A 106 -4.39 3.38 -2.07
CA ASP A 106 -4.03 4.66 -1.46
C ASP A 106 -5.28 5.49 -1.16
N ILE A 107 -6.16 5.69 -2.16
CA ILE A 107 -7.39 6.46 -1.99
C ILE A 107 -8.34 5.80 -0.97
N ARG A 108 -8.48 4.48 -1.04
CA ARG A 108 -9.30 3.76 -0.06
C ARG A 108 -8.76 3.91 1.36
N SER A 109 -7.44 3.85 1.53
CA SER A 109 -6.81 3.96 2.85
C SER A 109 -7.11 5.31 3.53
N ILE A 110 -7.18 6.39 2.75
CA ILE A 110 -7.55 7.72 3.25
C ILE A 110 -8.99 7.70 3.78
N ILE A 111 -9.93 7.18 3.00
CA ILE A 111 -11.35 7.14 3.41
C ILE A 111 -11.55 6.17 4.60
N GLU A 112 -10.85 5.04 4.61
CA GLU A 112 -10.88 4.07 5.72
C GLU A 112 -10.30 4.67 7.01
N GLN A 113 -9.24 5.49 6.92
CA GLN A 113 -8.72 6.25 8.06
C GLN A 113 -9.72 7.27 8.59
N LEU A 114 -10.46 7.97 7.72
CA LEU A 114 -11.53 8.89 8.13
C LEU A 114 -12.70 8.20 8.83
N MET A 115 -12.86 6.88 8.65
CA MET A 115 -13.86 6.08 9.37
C MET A 115 -13.32 5.45 10.66
N SER A 116 -12.02 5.56 10.93
CA SER A 116 -11.36 4.99 12.09
C SER A 116 -11.61 5.85 13.34
N LYS A 117 -11.64 5.22 14.52
CA LYS A 117 -11.62 5.92 15.83
C LYS A 117 -10.19 6.27 16.28
N ASN A 118 -9.18 5.82 15.55
CA ASN A 118 -7.78 5.95 15.94
C ASN A 118 -7.09 7.16 15.28
N THR A 119 -7.85 7.99 14.55
CA THR A 119 -7.38 9.22 13.91
C THR A 119 -7.75 10.42 14.77
N VAL A 120 -7.01 11.53 14.62
CA VAL A 120 -7.31 12.81 15.28
C VAL A 120 -7.36 13.90 14.20
N PRO A 121 -8.48 14.61 14.00
CA PRO A 121 -9.79 14.36 14.64
C PRO A 121 -10.39 13.02 14.20
N ASP A 122 -11.11 12.35 15.10
CA ASP A 122 -11.82 11.11 14.77
C ASP A 122 -13.15 11.42 14.05
N TYR A 123 -13.84 10.39 13.54
CA TYR A 123 -15.08 10.62 12.81
C TYR A 123 -16.22 11.18 13.66
N PHE A 124 -16.21 11.04 15.00
CA PHE A 124 -17.21 11.65 15.87
C PHE A 124 -16.99 13.16 15.94
N GLU A 125 -15.74 13.58 16.11
CA GLU A 125 -15.39 15.00 16.12
C GLU A 125 -15.69 15.65 14.77
N ILE A 126 -15.37 14.99 13.66
CA ILE A 126 -15.72 15.46 12.32
C ILE A 126 -17.25 15.57 12.17
N ALA A 127 -18.01 14.56 12.60
CA ALA A 127 -19.47 14.57 12.52
C ALA A 127 -20.09 15.72 13.33
N ASN A 128 -19.60 15.94 14.56
CA ASN A 128 -20.02 17.05 15.42
C ASN A 128 -19.74 18.41 14.75
N ASN A 129 -18.55 18.60 14.18
CA ASN A 129 -18.18 19.82 13.45
C ASN A 129 -19.07 20.06 12.22
N MET A 130 -19.50 18.98 11.56
CA MET A 130 -20.42 19.03 10.42
C MET A 130 -21.90 19.14 10.81
N ARG A 131 -22.23 19.11 12.12
CA ARG A 131 -23.61 19.02 12.63
C ARG A 131 -24.40 17.86 12.03
N LYS A 132 -23.74 16.69 11.91
CA LYS A 132 -24.34 15.44 11.42
C LYS A 132 -24.25 14.37 12.50
N GLU A 133 -25.18 13.42 12.46
CA GLU A 133 -25.05 12.22 13.28
C GLU A 133 -23.84 11.39 12.80
N PRO A 134 -23.00 10.85 13.70
CA PRO A 134 -21.81 10.08 13.30
C PRO A 134 -22.12 8.90 12.35
N ILE A 135 -23.29 8.27 12.51
CA ILE A 135 -23.74 7.20 11.64
C ILE A 135 -24.04 7.67 10.21
N GLU A 136 -24.56 8.89 10.04
CA GLU A 136 -24.82 9.49 8.72
C GLU A 136 -23.50 9.76 7.99
N LEU A 137 -22.50 10.27 8.72
CA LEU A 137 -21.17 10.50 8.17
C LEU A 137 -20.49 9.19 7.74
N LEU A 138 -20.54 8.15 8.58
CA LEU A 138 -20.01 6.83 8.24
C LEU A 138 -20.69 6.23 7.01
N ASN A 139 -22.02 6.34 6.91
CA ASN A 139 -22.75 5.86 5.75
C ASN A 139 -22.36 6.62 4.47
N SER A 140 -22.13 7.94 4.57
CA SER A 140 -21.59 8.74 3.46
C SER A 140 -20.22 8.25 3.02
N TYR A 141 -19.28 8.00 3.94
CA TYR A 141 -17.95 7.49 3.58
C TYR A 141 -17.98 6.10 2.96
N ARG A 142 -18.82 5.19 3.48
CA ARG A 142 -19.02 3.87 2.87
C ARG A 142 -19.60 3.95 1.47
N LYS A 143 -20.56 4.86 1.24
CA LYS A 143 -21.11 5.12 -0.08
C LYS A 143 -20.03 5.63 -1.03
N ASN A 144 -19.22 6.60 -0.59
CA ASN A 144 -18.11 7.14 -1.37
C ASN A 144 -17.09 6.06 -1.76
N LEU A 145 -16.78 5.10 -0.87
CA LEU A 145 -15.90 3.96 -1.20
C LEU A 145 -16.49 3.06 -2.30
N ILE A 146 -17.81 2.81 -2.26
CA ILE A 146 -18.48 1.99 -3.27
C ILE A 146 -18.51 2.71 -4.62
N GLU A 147 -18.77 4.02 -4.62
CA GLU A 147 -18.76 4.85 -5.84
C GLU A 147 -17.34 4.94 -6.41
N PHE A 148 -16.33 5.18 -5.58
CA PHE A 148 -14.92 5.18 -5.99
C PHE A 148 -14.50 3.85 -6.65
N ASP A 149 -14.83 2.70 -6.05
CA ASP A 149 -14.52 1.39 -6.62
C ASP A 149 -15.18 1.21 -8.01
N LYS A 150 -16.41 1.72 -8.18
CA LYS A 150 -17.13 1.66 -9.47
C LYS A 150 -16.47 2.56 -10.50
N ASP A 151 -16.25 3.81 -10.16
CA ASP A 151 -15.66 4.81 -11.07
C ASP A 151 -14.26 4.38 -11.51
N THR A 152 -13.45 3.88 -10.57
CA THR A 152 -12.10 3.37 -10.88
C THR A 152 -12.16 2.16 -11.80
N ALA A 153 -13.07 1.22 -11.56
CA ALA A 153 -13.22 0.04 -12.42
C ALA A 153 -13.71 0.42 -13.82
N GLU A 154 -14.68 1.33 -13.91
CA GLU A 154 -15.22 1.85 -15.17
C GLU A 154 -14.14 2.57 -15.98
N ASN A 155 -13.39 3.49 -15.36
CA ASN A 155 -12.28 4.21 -16.00
C ASN A 155 -11.18 3.26 -16.49
N ALA A 156 -10.93 2.16 -15.78
CA ALA A 156 -9.98 1.13 -16.16
C ALA A 156 -10.55 0.08 -17.15
N GLY A 157 -11.81 0.18 -17.56
CA GLY A 157 -12.44 -0.75 -18.50
C GLY A 157 -12.66 -2.17 -17.95
N ILE A 158 -12.76 -2.32 -16.62
CA ILE A 158 -12.89 -3.61 -15.94
C ILE A 158 -14.10 -3.64 -14.99
N SER A 159 -14.43 -4.82 -14.46
CA SER A 159 -15.45 -4.93 -13.41
C SER A 159 -14.85 -4.58 -12.04
N VAL A 160 -15.72 -4.17 -11.11
CA VAL A 160 -15.33 -3.99 -9.69
C VAL A 160 -14.73 -5.27 -9.09
N SER A 161 -15.19 -6.45 -9.52
CA SER A 161 -14.60 -7.73 -9.09
C SER A 161 -13.17 -7.91 -9.59
N SER A 162 -12.88 -7.53 -10.84
CA SER A 162 -11.53 -7.52 -11.39
C SER A 162 -10.63 -6.52 -10.67
N LEU A 163 -11.15 -5.34 -10.31
CA LEU A 163 -10.40 -4.34 -9.55
C LEU A 163 -10.00 -4.87 -8.17
N LYS A 164 -10.94 -5.51 -7.47
CA LYS A 164 -10.67 -6.18 -6.18
C LYS A 164 -9.65 -7.30 -6.29
N ASN A 165 -9.67 -8.06 -7.39
CA ASN A 165 -8.66 -9.08 -7.66
C ASN A 165 -7.27 -8.47 -7.90
N LEU A 166 -7.17 -7.35 -8.63
CA LEU A 166 -5.90 -6.64 -8.81
C LEU A 166 -5.34 -6.11 -7.49
N VAL A 167 -6.19 -5.51 -6.64
CA VAL A 167 -5.79 -5.08 -5.29
C VAL A 167 -5.30 -6.26 -4.46
N LYS A 168 -5.97 -7.40 -4.53
CA LYS A 168 -5.55 -8.63 -3.84
C LYS A 168 -4.21 -9.14 -4.36
N ASP A 169 -4.02 -9.15 -5.68
CA ASP A 169 -2.78 -9.57 -6.34
C ASP A 169 -1.59 -8.71 -5.88
N LEU A 170 -1.76 -7.38 -5.89
CA LEU A 170 -0.73 -6.47 -5.36
C LEU A 170 -0.42 -6.75 -3.89
N LYS A 171 -1.45 -6.93 -3.04
CA LYS A 171 -1.25 -7.29 -1.63
C LYS A 171 -0.47 -8.58 -1.46
N THR A 172 -0.76 -9.59 -2.26
CA THR A 172 -0.04 -10.87 -2.23
C THR A 172 1.42 -10.69 -2.65
N LYS A 173 1.70 -9.93 -3.71
CA LYS A 173 3.07 -9.65 -4.15
C LYS A 173 3.86 -8.86 -3.11
N LEU A 174 3.27 -7.83 -2.51
CA LEU A 174 3.91 -7.06 -1.45
C LEU A 174 4.13 -7.88 -0.17
N HIS A 175 3.29 -8.88 0.10
CA HIS A 175 3.48 -9.81 1.22
C HIS A 175 4.59 -10.85 0.96
N ASN A 176 4.66 -11.38 -0.26
CA ASN A 176 5.60 -12.43 -0.62
C ASN A 176 6.99 -11.91 -1.03
N TYR A 177 7.18 -10.59 -1.08
CA TYR A 177 8.45 -9.98 -1.45
C TYR A 177 9.63 -10.58 -0.64
N PRO A 178 10.75 -10.98 -1.28
CA PRO A 178 11.08 -10.78 -2.70
C PRO A 178 10.56 -11.85 -3.67
N GLU A 179 9.89 -12.91 -3.20
CA GLU A 179 9.39 -14.04 -4.00
C GLU A 179 8.10 -13.70 -4.77
N ILE A 180 8.21 -12.81 -5.76
CA ILE A 180 7.09 -12.26 -6.55
C ILE A 180 6.83 -12.92 -7.91
#